data_AF-A0AA88R0Z2-F1
#
_entry.id   AF-A0AA88R0Z2-F1
#
_cell.length_a   1.000
_cell.length_b   1.000
_cell.length_c   1.000
_cell.angle_alpha   90.00
_cell.angle_beta   90.00
_cell.angle_gamma   90.00
#
_symmetry.space_group_name_H-M   'P 1'
#
loop_
_entity.id
_entity.type
_entity.pdbx_description
1 polymer ?
#
loop_
_entity_poly.entity_id
_entity_poly.type
_entity_poly.pdbx_seq_one_letter_code
_entity_poly.pdbx_strand_id
1 'polypeptide(L)'
;MKRSAASTVVSKRKRNRNDITTKVQFIIVVEHPNLVKLIEYRVVDGERRIQRLLVYEFMPNRRLQDHRFNKSYPTLPWQRRLHILFGAAQGLACLHEELEAHIM
;
A
#
# COMPACT_ATOMS: atom_id res chain seq x y z
N MET A 1 -17.51 7.47 -22.14
CA MET A 1 -16.16 6.89 -21.96
C MET A 1 -16.00 6.45 -20.51
N LYS A 2 -16.19 5.16 -20.19
CA LYS A 2 -16.07 4.66 -18.80
C LYS A 2 -14.60 4.38 -18.52
N ARG A 3 -13.95 5.21 -17.70
CA ARG A 3 -12.60 4.96 -17.19
C ARG A 3 -12.66 3.71 -16.33
N SER A 4 -12.19 2.59 -16.85
CA SER A 4 -11.99 1.36 -16.09
C SER A 4 -10.80 1.58 -15.15
N ALA A 5 -11.06 2.11 -13.95
CA ALA A 5 -10.06 2.20 -12.91
C ALA A 5 -9.81 0.78 -12.38
N ALA A 6 -8.72 0.16 -12.81
CA ALA A 6 -8.20 -1.01 -12.13
C ALA A 6 -7.74 -0.54 -10.74
N SER A 7 -8.28 -1.15 -9.68
CA SER A 7 -7.88 -0.90 -8.30
C SER A 7 -7.64 -2.24 -7.62
N THR A 8 -6.64 -2.31 -6.74
CA THR A 8 -6.35 -3.55 -6.00
C THR A 8 -7.08 -3.51 -4.66
N VAL A 9 -7.97 -4.48 -4.42
CA VAL A 9 -8.70 -4.61 -3.14
C VAL A 9 -7.98 -5.62 -2.25
N VAL A 10 -7.58 -5.19 -1.05
CA VAL A 10 -6.98 -6.05 -0.04
C VAL A 10 -7.91 -6.17 1.17
N SER A 11 -8.27 -7.40 1.54
CA SER A 11 -9.04 -7.70 2.75
C SER A 11 -8.09 -8.08 3.91
N LYS A 12 -8.18 -7.39 5.04
CA LYS A 12 -7.44 -7.74 6.27
C LYS A 12 -8.37 -8.13 7.42
N ARG A 13 -7.99 -9.19 8.16
CA ARG A 13 -8.66 -9.65 9.39
C ARG A 13 -8.24 -8.82 10.61
N LYS A 14 -9.14 -8.75 11.60
CA LYS A 14 -9.09 -7.90 12.79
C LYS A 14 -7.87 -8.20 13.69
N ARG A 15 -6.95 -7.23 13.80
CA ARG A 15 -6.00 -7.00 14.90
C ARG A 15 -6.18 -5.53 15.29
N ASN A 16 -6.30 -5.21 16.59
CA ASN A 16 -6.52 -3.88 17.23
C ASN A 16 -7.29 -2.77 16.47
N ARG A 17 -8.30 -2.16 17.12
CA ARG A 17 -9.22 -1.21 16.48
C ARG A 17 -8.66 0.21 16.32
N ASN A 18 -7.98 0.75 17.33
CA ASN A 18 -7.75 2.18 17.40
C ASN A 18 -6.55 2.60 16.53
N ASP A 19 -5.45 1.86 16.64
CA ASP A 19 -4.18 2.16 15.97
C ASP A 19 -4.26 2.04 14.42
N ILE A 20 -5.17 1.23 13.89
CA ILE A 20 -5.30 1.02 12.44
C ILE A 20 -6.07 2.16 11.77
N THR A 21 -7.11 2.68 12.40
CA THR A 21 -7.95 3.72 11.76
C THR A 21 -7.14 5.00 11.58
N THR A 22 -6.37 5.41 12.59
CA THR A 22 -5.48 6.56 12.52
C THR A 22 -4.40 6.38 11.46
N LYS A 23 -3.74 5.21 11.43
CA LYS A 23 -2.73 4.89 10.41
C LYS A 23 -3.30 4.92 8.99
N VAL A 24 -4.52 4.44 8.80
CA VAL A 24 -5.17 4.42 7.49
C VAL A 24 -5.59 5.83 7.05
N GLN A 25 -6.12 6.65 7.96
CA GLN A 25 -6.44 8.06 7.66
C GLN A 25 -5.19 8.83 7.21
N PHE A 26 -4.07 8.62 7.89
CA PHE A 26 -2.80 9.23 7.53
C PHE A 26 -2.31 8.82 6.12
N ILE A 27 -2.34 7.53 5.79
CA ILE A 27 -1.90 7.02 4.48
C ILE A 27 -2.76 7.54 3.31
N ILE A 28 -4.00 7.98 3.55
CA ILE A 28 -4.85 8.58 2.51
C ILE A 28 -4.34 9.96 2.08
N VAL A 29 -3.69 10.70 2.99
CA VAL A 29 -3.30 12.10 2.77
C VAL A 29 -1.92 12.21 2.12
N VAL A 30 -1.02 11.25 2.36
CA VAL A 30 0.35 11.30 1.85
C VAL A 30 0.40 10.87 0.37
N GLU A 31 0.81 11.79 -0.50
CA GLU A 31 1.10 11.51 -1.91
C GLU A 31 2.61 11.55 -2.17
N HIS A 32 3.19 10.43 -2.61
CA HIS A 32 4.60 10.34 -3.00
C HIS A 32 4.80 9.34 -4.15
N PRO A 33 5.69 9.61 -5.13
CA PRO A 33 5.91 8.72 -6.29
C PRO A 33 6.30 7.28 -5.95
N ASN A 34 6.85 7.05 -4.75
CA ASN A 34 7.26 5.73 -4.26
C ASN A 34 6.35 5.16 -3.17
N LEU A 35 5.17 5.76 -2.95
CA LEU A 35 4.13 5.25 -2.07
C LEU A 35 2.89 4.91 -2.89
N VAL A 36 2.24 3.80 -2.54
CA VAL A 36 1.00 3.40 -3.22
C VAL A 36 -0.13 4.25 -2.67
N LYS A 37 -0.80 5.02 -3.53
CA LYS A 37 -1.94 5.81 -3.12
C LYS A 37 -3.09 4.91 -2.68
N LEU A 38 -3.53 5.10 -1.45
CA LEU A 38 -4.76 4.50 -0.94
C LEU A 38 -5.92 5.38 -1.40
N ILE A 39 -6.79 4.82 -2.24
CA ILE A 39 -7.94 5.52 -2.81
C ILE A 39 -9.08 5.52 -1.79
N GLU A 40 -9.40 4.34 -1.23
CA GLU A 40 -10.50 4.20 -0.28
C GLU A 40 -10.20 3.17 0.82
N TYR A 41 -10.78 3.41 1.99
CA TYR A 41 -10.87 2.46 3.09
C TYR A 41 -12.33 2.22 3.45
N ARG A 42 -12.75 0.96 3.48
CA ARG A 42 -14.12 0.58 3.86
C ARG A 42 -14.11 -0.50 4.92
N VAL A 43 -14.80 -0.24 6.02
CA VAL A 43 -15.16 -1.28 7.00
C VAL A 43 -16.50 -1.86 6.57
N VAL A 44 -16.53 -3.17 6.33
CA VAL A 44 -17.76 -3.90 6.01
C VAL A 44 -18.07 -4.78 7.21
N ASP A 45 -19.18 -4.49 7.87
CA ASP A 45 -19.72 -5.36 8.91
C ASP A 45 -20.66 -6.37 8.27
N GLY A 46 -20.28 -7.64 8.30
CA GLY A 46 -21.09 -8.74 7.79
C GLY A 46 -21.42 -9.70 8.92
N GLU A 47 -22.56 -10.39 8.80
CA GLU A 47 -23.20 -11.25 9.84
C GLU A 47 -22.26 -12.20 10.60
N ARG A 48 -21.12 -12.57 10.03
CA ARG A 48 -20.17 -13.50 10.64
C ARG A 48 -18.83 -12.87 11.03
N ARG A 49 -18.39 -11.77 10.38
CA ARG A 49 -17.08 -11.13 10.60
C ARG A 49 -17.02 -9.69 10.07
N ILE A 50 -16.38 -8.82 10.85
CA ILE A 50 -15.92 -7.49 10.40
C ILE A 50 -14.77 -7.67 9.41
N GLN A 51 -14.92 -7.13 8.21
CA GLN A 51 -13.88 -7.05 7.19
C GLN A 51 -13.44 -5.60 6.98
N ARG A 52 -12.15 -5.43 6.69
CA ARG A 52 -11.56 -4.13 6.31
C ARG A 52 -11.04 -4.26 4.90
N LEU A 53 -11.58 -3.44 4.01
CA LEU A 53 -11.17 -3.34 2.61
C LEU A 53 -10.30 -2.10 2.44
N LEU A 54 -9.14 -2.29 1.82
CA LEU A 54 -8.23 -1.24 1.39
C LEU A 54 -8.18 -1.26 -0.14
N VAL A 55 -8.50 -0.12 -0.75
CA VAL A 55 -8.55 0.03 -2.20
C VAL A 55 -7.39 0.92 -2.63
N TYR A 56 -6.42 0.33 -3.32
CA TYR A 56 -5.23 1.05 -3.80
C TYR A 56 -5.28 1.25 -5.31
N GLU A 57 -4.48 2.19 -5.79
CA GLU A 57 -4.12 2.27 -7.21
C GLU A 57 -3.55 0.93 -7.71
N PHE A 58 -3.88 0.58 -8.95
CA PHE A 58 -3.41 -0.69 -9.51
C PHE A 58 -1.92 -0.65 -9.82
N MET A 59 -1.22 -1.67 -9.33
CA MET A 59 0.21 -1.85 -9.56
C MET A 59 0.44 -2.98 -10.58
N PRO A 60 0.77 -2.66 -11.84
CA PRO A 60 0.85 -3.65 -12.91
C PRO A 60 1.99 -4.67 -12.70
N ASN A 61 3.06 -4.27 -12.01
CA ASN A 61 4.27 -5.08 -11.84
C ASN A 61 4.24 -6.05 -10.65
N ARG A 62 3.08 -6.17 -9.99
CA ARG A 62 2.86 -7.04 -8.82
C ARG A 62 3.86 -6.74 -7.68
N ARG A 63 3.93 -7.65 -6.70
CA ARG A 63 4.73 -7.44 -5.48
C ARG A 63 6.16 -7.88 -5.74
N LEU A 64 7.11 -7.18 -5.14
CA LEU A 64 8.54 -7.51 -5.25
C LEU A 64 8.85 -8.97 -4.84
N GLN A 65 8.11 -9.52 -3.87
CA GLN A 65 8.26 -10.92 -3.43
C GLN A 65 7.97 -11.93 -4.55
N ASP A 66 7.08 -11.60 -5.48
CA ASP A 66 6.71 -12.49 -6.58
C ASP A 66 7.92 -12.67 -7.52
N HIS A 67 8.74 -11.62 -7.70
CA HIS A 67 9.97 -11.65 -8.50
C HIS A 67 11.18 -12.31 -7.81
N ARG A 68 11.07 -12.63 -6.51
CA ARG A 68 12.14 -13.30 -5.74
C ARG A 68 11.89 -14.79 -5.57
N PHE A 69 10.64 -15.19 -5.35
CA PHE A 69 10.31 -16.55 -4.92
C PHE A 69 9.57 -17.38 -5.97
N ASN A 70 8.97 -16.74 -6.97
CA ASN A 70 8.25 -17.48 -8.00
C ASN A 70 9.14 -17.65 -9.24
N LYS A 71 9.53 -18.90 -9.49
CA LYS A 71 10.36 -19.30 -10.65
C LYS A 71 9.72 -19.00 -12.00
N SER A 72 8.41 -18.74 -12.03
CA SER A 72 7.68 -18.36 -13.25
C SER A 72 7.94 -16.93 -13.69
N TYR A 73 8.61 -16.11 -12.86
CA TYR A 73 8.93 -14.72 -13.17
C TYR A 73 10.44 -14.51 -13.26
N PRO A 74 10.88 -13.65 -14.20
CA PRO A 74 12.29 -13.34 -14.32
C PRO A 74 12.78 -12.59 -13.08
N THR A 75 13.95 -13.02 -12.61
CA THR A 75 14.66 -12.34 -11.53
C THR A 75 14.98 -10.90 -11.94
N LEU A 76 14.67 -9.93 -11.08
CA LEU A 76 14.99 -8.52 -11.35
C LEU A 76 16.51 -8.29 -11.43
N PRO A 77 17.01 -7.58 -12.47
CA PRO A 77 18.41 -7.16 -12.56
C PRO A 77 18.85 -6.35 -11.35
N TRP A 78 20.14 -6.39 -11.03
CA TRP A 78 20.69 -5.69 -9.86
C TRP A 78 20.45 -4.17 -9.89
N GLN A 79 20.66 -3.51 -11.04
CA GLN A 79 20.37 -2.08 -11.15
C GLN A 79 18.90 -1.74 -10.84
N ARG A 80 17.95 -2.59 -11.28
CA ARG A 80 16.52 -2.40 -10.96
C ARG A 80 16.24 -2.55 -9.47
N ARG A 81 16.91 -3.48 -8.79
CA ARG A 81 16.78 -3.65 -7.33
C ARG A 81 17.29 -2.43 -6.56
N LEU A 82 18.41 -1.86 -6.98
CA LEU A 82 18.95 -0.63 -6.39
C LEU A 82 17.97 0.54 -6.55
N HIS A 83 17.39 0.71 -7.75
CA HIS A 83 16.38 1.74 -7.98
C HIS A 83 15.12 1.54 -7.11
N ILE A 84 14.66 0.29 -6.95
CA ILE A 84 13.54 -0.03 -6.06
C ILE A 84 13.88 0.28 -4.60
N LEU A 85 15.09 -0.07 -4.15
CA LEU A 85 15.54 0.21 -2.78
C LEU A 85 15.63 1.72 -2.52
N PHE A 86 16.18 2.48 -3.46
CA PHE A 86 16.27 3.93 -3.37
C PHE A 86 14.90 4.58 -3.29
N GLY A 87 13.96 4.21 -4.18
CA GLY A 87 12.59 4.70 -4.12
C GLY A 87 11.88 4.31 -2.81
N ALA A 88 12.11 3.09 -2.30
CA ALA A 88 11.56 2.67 -1.01
C ALA A 88 12.11 3.53 0.15
N ALA A 89 13.39 3.89 0.12
CA ALA A 89 13.99 4.79 1.11
C ALA A 89 13.36 6.19 1.04
N GLN A 90 13.16 6.74 -0.17
CA GLN A 90 12.50 8.04 -0.35
C GLN A 90 11.05 8.02 0.17
N GLY A 91 10.28 6.98 -0.16
CA GLY A 91 8.92 6.84 0.34
C GLY A 91 8.86 6.68 1.87
N LEU A 92 9.80 5.95 2.47
CA LEU A 92 9.89 5.80 3.92
C LEU A 92 10.30 7.11 4.61
N ALA A 93 11.21 7.89 4.03
CA ALA A 93 11.57 9.21 4.53
C ALA A 93 10.36 10.16 4.54
N CYS A 94 9.61 10.20 3.44
CA CYS A 94 8.36 10.97 3.36
C CYS A 94 7.35 10.55 4.45
N LEU A 95 7.14 9.24 4.66
CA LEU A 95 6.26 8.76 5.73
C LEU A 95 6.76 9.16 7.13
N HIS A 96 8.07 9.25 7.33
CA HIS A 96 8.67 9.60 8.60
C HIS A 96 8.45 11.08 8.92
N GLU A 97 8.74 11.98 7.97
CA GLU A 97 8.53 13.42 8.10
C GLU A 97 7.07 13.77 8.38
N GLU A 98 6.15 13.18 7.61
CA GLU A 98 4.71 13.41 7.76
C GLU A 98 4.18 12.84 9.10
N LEU A 99 4.74 11.72 9.58
CA LEU A 99 4.35 11.12 10.86
C LEU A 99 4.88 11.94 12.04
N GLU A 100 6.09 12.48 11.94
CA GLU A 100 6.65 13.39 12.95
C GLU A 100 5.87 14.70 13.01
N ALA A 101 5.45 15.25 11.87
CA ALA A 101 4.60 16.44 11.80
C ALA A 101 3.20 16.23 12.41
N HIS A 102 2.72 14.98 12.50
CA HIS A 102 1.43 14.64 13.11
C HIS A 102 1.52 14.32 14.61
N ILE A 103 2.73 14.07 15.14
CA ILE A 103 2.96 13.71 16.55
C ILE A 103 3.32 14.95 17.41
N MET A 104 3.75 16.06 16.79
CA MET A 104 3.86 17.37 17.45
C MET A 104 2.59 18.20 17.31
#